data_AF-U3TUH5-F1
#
_entry.id   AF-U3TUH5-F1
#
_cell.length_a   1.000
_cell.length_b   1.000
_cell.length_c   1.000
_cell.angle_alpha   90.00
_cell.angle_beta   90.00
_cell.angle_gamma   90.00
#
_symmetry.space_group_name_H-M   'P 1'
#
loop_
_entity.id
_entity.type
_entity.pdbx_description
1 polymer ?
#
loop_
_entity_poly.entity_id
_entity_poly.type
_entity_poly.pdbx_seq_one_letter_code
_entity_poly.pdbx_strand_id
1 'polypeptide(L)'
;MITRKTLMYMTSLLLIISAAARADGDAQTSLTLGAGAQFAPRYSGSNKTRVQPIPIFQARDGAFFADAQEGIGYDLQSDSGFYLEHTLGYGLGRSDKDSTWRDGASRLKDMGNINATVNTALALWAGSSRRG
;
A
#
# COMPACT_ATOMS: atom_id res chain seq x y z
N MET A 1 34.64 -1.41 17.01
CA MET A 1 33.42 -0.61 17.26
C MET A 1 32.58 -0.44 15.98
N ILE A 2 32.10 -1.52 15.35
CA ILE A 2 31.41 -1.45 14.03
C ILE A 2 29.98 -2.05 14.05
N THR A 3 29.54 -2.64 15.16
CA THR A 3 28.31 -3.48 15.14
C THR A 3 27.03 -2.78 15.61
N ARG A 4 27.10 -1.50 16.03
CA ARG A 4 25.95 -0.83 16.70
C ARG A 4 25.05 0.01 15.78
N LYS A 5 25.37 0.14 14.49
CA LYS A 5 24.60 0.97 13.54
C LYS A 5 23.78 0.19 12.52
N THR A 6 23.97 -1.12 12.38
CA THR A 6 23.26 -1.94 11.38
C THR A 6 21.86 -2.39 11.82
N LEU A 7 21.50 -2.23 13.10
CA LEU A 7 20.20 -2.69 13.62
C LEU A 7 19.02 -1.76 13.27
N MET A 8 19.27 -0.55 12.77
CA MET A 8 18.23 0.47 12.50
C MET A 8 17.80 0.58 11.03
N TYR A 9 18.09 -0.42 10.18
CA TYR A 9 17.86 -0.27 8.73
C TYR A 9 16.54 -0.82 8.17
N MET A 10 15.68 -1.52 8.93
CA MET A 10 14.57 -2.23 8.26
C MET A 10 13.25 -2.41 9.02
N THR A 11 13.12 -1.96 10.27
CA THR A 11 11.85 -2.15 10.99
C THR A 11 10.91 -0.99 10.74
N SER A 12 10.13 -1.08 9.65
CA SER A 12 8.90 -0.30 9.53
C SER A 12 7.84 -0.95 10.42
N LEU A 13 7.21 -0.19 11.30
CA LEU A 13 6.15 -0.68 12.19
C LEU A 13 4.83 -0.03 11.80
N LEU A 14 3.79 -0.84 11.59
CA LEU A 14 2.44 -0.41 11.29
C LEU A 14 1.51 -0.78 12.46
N LEU A 15 0.76 0.20 12.95
CA LEU A 15 -0.34 0.00 13.88
C LEU A 15 -1.64 0.34 13.15
N ILE A 16 -2.61 -0.57 13.15
CA ILE A 16 -3.85 -0.44 12.37
C ILE A 16 -5.05 -0.69 13.29
N ILE A 17 -6.08 0.17 13.15
CA ILE A 17 -7.41 -0.03 13.72
C ILE A 17 -8.41 0.04 12.55
N SER A 18 -9.24 -0.98 12.37
CA SER A 18 -10.19 -1.06 11.25
C SER A 18 -11.52 -1.65 11.68
N ALA A 19 -12.60 -1.19 11.05
CA ALA A 19 -13.93 -1.78 11.10
C ALA A 19 -14.32 -2.25 9.70
N ALA A 20 -14.96 -3.41 9.59
CA ALA A 20 -15.38 -3.98 8.31
C ALA A 20 -16.86 -4.35 8.35
N ALA A 21 -17.54 -4.11 7.23
CA ALA A 21 -18.90 -4.56 6.95
C ALA A 21 -18.90 -5.39 5.67
N ARG A 22 -19.77 -6.40 5.62
CA ARG A 22 -19.93 -7.30 4.47
C ARG A 22 -21.42 -7.50 4.19
N ALA A 23 -21.80 -7.57 2.92
CA ALA A 23 -23.14 -7.93 2.49
C ALA A 23 -23.14 -9.37 1.95
N ASP A 24 -24.21 -10.11 2.27
CA ASP A 24 -24.31 -11.57 2.05
C ASP A 24 -24.96 -11.93 0.68
N GLY A 25 -24.82 -11.06 -0.33
CA GLY A 25 -25.38 -11.27 -1.67
C GLY A 25 -24.49 -12.11 -2.59
N ASP A 26 -25.05 -12.53 -3.74
CA ASP A 26 -24.34 -13.30 -4.80
C ASP A 26 -23.04 -12.62 -5.28
N ALA A 27 -22.97 -11.29 -5.21
CA ALA A 27 -21.73 -10.52 -5.28
C ALA A 27 -21.27 -10.17 -3.86
N GLN A 28 -20.11 -10.70 -3.44
CA GLN A 28 -19.51 -10.37 -2.14
C GLN A 28 -19.09 -8.90 -2.12
N THR A 29 -20.01 -8.03 -1.70
CA THR A 29 -19.74 -6.61 -1.45
C THR A 29 -19.18 -6.45 -0.04
N SER A 30 -18.05 -5.77 0.09
CA SER A 30 -17.49 -5.44 1.41
C SER A 30 -16.93 -4.03 1.46
N LEU A 31 -17.01 -3.43 2.64
CA LEU A 31 -16.48 -2.11 2.93
C LEU A 31 -15.72 -2.17 4.25
N THR A 32 -14.44 -1.84 4.20
CA THR A 32 -13.57 -1.68 5.37
C THR A 32 -13.16 -0.22 5.45
N LEU A 33 -13.34 0.36 6.63
CA LEU A 33 -12.85 1.69 6.96
C LEU A 33 -11.97 1.60 8.19
N GLY A 34 -10.87 2.32 8.19
CA GLY A 34 -9.92 2.28 9.28
C GLY A 34 -8.96 3.44 9.27
N ALA A 35 -8.13 3.47 10.30
CA ALA A 35 -7.02 4.39 10.41
C ALA A 35 -5.85 3.65 11.05
N GLY A 36 -4.65 4.03 10.66
CA GLY A 36 -3.42 3.50 11.21
C GLY A 36 -2.38 4.59 11.39
N ALA A 37 -1.27 4.18 11.99
CA ALA A 37 -0.06 4.96 12.04
C ALA A 37 1.10 4.07 11.61
N GLN A 38 1.99 4.62 10.79
CA GLN A 38 3.19 3.95 10.32
C GLN A 38 4.42 4.66 10.83
N PHE A 39 5.33 3.93 11.46
CA PHE A 39 6.69 4.35 11.73
C PHE A 39 7.59 3.87 10.59
N ALA A 40 8.06 4.81 9.75
CA ALA A 40 8.88 4.51 8.57
C ALA A 40 9.92 5.61 8.32
N PRO A 41 10.96 5.35 7.50
CA PRO A 41 11.87 6.39 7.01
C PRO A 41 11.10 7.54 6.33
N ARG A 42 11.58 8.78 6.44
CA ARG A 42 10.96 9.97 5.82
C ARG A 42 10.91 9.93 4.28
N TYR A 43 11.72 9.07 3.68
CA TYR A 43 11.79 8.74 2.26
C TYR A 43 12.79 7.59 2.08
N SER A 44 12.80 6.95 0.90
CA SER A 44 13.74 5.88 0.57
C SER A 44 15.20 6.31 0.78
N GLY A 45 15.94 5.56 1.59
CA GLY A 45 17.35 5.85 1.95
C GLY A 45 17.54 6.92 3.04
N SER A 46 16.47 7.41 3.67
CA SER A 46 16.58 8.32 4.83
C SER A 46 17.03 7.56 6.09
N ASN A 47 17.96 8.15 6.84
CA ASN A 47 18.31 7.71 8.19
C ASN A 47 17.43 8.34 9.28
N LYS A 48 16.47 9.19 8.90
CA LYS A 48 15.46 9.79 9.79
C LYS A 48 14.11 9.13 9.53
N THR A 49 13.44 8.73 10.59
CA THR A 49 12.09 8.16 10.57
C THR A 49 11.03 9.16 11.04
N ARG A 50 9.77 8.86 10.75
CA ARG A 50 8.59 9.63 11.17
C ARG A 50 7.45 8.65 11.46
N VAL A 51 6.57 9.02 12.39
CA VAL A 51 5.23 8.43 12.52
C VAL A 51 4.27 9.19 11.60
N GLN A 52 3.65 8.49 10.64
CA GLN A 52 2.69 9.05 9.69
C GLN A 52 1.32 8.42 9.90
N PRO A 53 0.23 9.22 9.99
CA PRO A 53 -1.12 8.67 9.95
C PRO A 53 -1.44 8.12 8.56
N ILE A 54 -2.15 7.00 8.52
CA ILE A 54 -2.59 6.34 7.28
C ILE A 54 -4.11 6.10 7.37
N PRO A 55 -4.91 6.75 6.52
CA PRO A 55 -6.30 6.37 6.36
C PRO A 55 -6.37 5.02 5.63
N ILE A 56 -7.27 4.16 6.06
CA ILE A 56 -7.51 2.87 5.43
C ILE A 56 -8.94 2.88 4.92
N PHE A 57 -9.11 2.66 3.63
CA PHE A 57 -10.40 2.28 3.09
C PHE A 57 -10.15 1.14 2.10
N GLN A 58 -11.07 0.19 2.11
CA GLN A 58 -11.10 -0.89 1.14
C GLN A 58 -12.56 -1.17 0.82
N ALA A 59 -12.92 -1.01 -0.44
CA ALA A 59 -14.24 -1.36 -0.96
C ALA A 59 -14.07 -2.45 -2.00
N ARG A 60 -14.96 -3.43 -1.98
CA ARG A 60 -14.99 -4.53 -2.95
C ARG A 60 -16.41 -4.79 -3.36
N ASP A 61 -16.60 -5.01 -4.65
CA ASP A 61 -17.85 -5.43 -5.27
C ASP A 61 -17.54 -6.50 -6.33
N GLY A 62 -17.68 -7.77 -5.92
CA GLY A 62 -17.29 -8.91 -6.75
C GLY A 62 -15.81 -8.86 -7.16
N ALA A 63 -15.58 -8.83 -8.48
CA ALA A 63 -14.25 -8.75 -9.07
C ALA A 63 -13.59 -7.38 -8.92
N PHE A 64 -14.35 -6.30 -8.70
CA PHE A 64 -13.81 -4.95 -8.60
C PHE A 64 -13.43 -4.60 -7.17
N PHE A 65 -12.34 -3.87 -7.01
CA PHE A 65 -11.92 -3.34 -5.72
C PHE A 65 -11.35 -1.93 -5.82
N ALA A 66 -11.44 -1.22 -4.70
CA ALA A 66 -10.79 0.06 -4.47
C ALA A 66 -10.16 0.06 -3.09
N ASP A 67 -8.88 0.39 -3.01
CA ASP A 67 -8.06 0.41 -1.81
C ASP A 67 -7.28 1.74 -1.71
N ALA A 68 -7.17 2.27 -0.50
CA ALA A 68 -6.48 3.53 -0.24
C ALA A 68 -5.01 3.53 -0.66
N GLN A 69 -4.34 2.38 -0.54
CA GLN A 69 -2.92 2.21 -0.77
C GLN A 69 -2.62 1.67 -2.16
N GLU A 70 -3.42 0.71 -2.64
CA GLU A 70 -3.19 0.05 -3.93
C GLU A 70 -3.87 0.77 -5.10
N GLY A 71 -4.92 1.56 -4.85
CA GLY A 71 -5.70 2.27 -5.86
C GLY A 71 -6.95 1.52 -6.26
N ILE A 72 -7.24 1.42 -7.55
CA ILE A 72 -8.42 0.71 -8.06
C ILE A 72 -8.01 -0.46 -8.93
N GLY A 73 -8.77 -1.54 -8.91
CA GLY A 73 -8.42 -2.72 -9.69
C GLY A 73 -9.57 -3.68 -9.86
N TYR A 74 -9.27 -4.75 -10.58
CA TYR A 74 -10.14 -5.91 -10.67
C TYR A 74 -9.31 -7.19 -10.59
N ASP A 75 -9.85 -8.18 -9.91
CA ASP A 75 -9.31 -9.53 -9.83
C ASP A 75 -10.32 -10.56 -10.34
N LEU A 76 -9.83 -11.50 -11.12
CA LEU A 76 -10.58 -12.59 -11.71
C LEU A 76 -9.94 -13.89 -11.24
N GLN A 77 -10.71 -14.68 -10.49
CA GLN A 77 -10.33 -16.01 -10.06
C GLN A 77 -11.26 -17.03 -10.72
N SER A 78 -10.66 -18.08 -11.29
CA SER A 78 -11.40 -19.21 -11.84
C SER A 78 -11.20 -20.45 -10.96
N ASP A 79 -12.24 -21.27 -10.84
CA ASP A 79 -12.21 -22.57 -10.16
C ASP A 79 -11.14 -23.52 -10.73
N SER A 80 -10.69 -23.29 -11.96
CA SER A 80 -9.61 -24.04 -12.60
C SER A 80 -8.21 -23.71 -12.07
N GLY A 81 -8.08 -22.79 -11.10
CA GLY A 81 -6.80 -22.38 -10.51
C GLY A 81 -6.09 -21.25 -11.28
N PHE A 82 -6.83 -20.50 -12.11
CA PHE A 82 -6.33 -19.30 -12.77
C PHE A 82 -6.67 -18.04 -11.97
N TYR A 83 -5.71 -17.13 -11.86
CA TYR A 83 -5.86 -15.82 -11.23
C TYR A 83 -5.25 -14.72 -12.10
N LEU A 84 -6.01 -13.66 -12.32
CA LEU A 84 -5.57 -12.43 -12.96
C LEU A 84 -6.00 -11.25 -12.10
N GLU A 85 -5.07 -10.36 -11.78
CA GLU A 85 -5.36 -9.08 -11.16
C GLU A 85 -4.73 -7.97 -11.98
N HIS A 86 -5.48 -6.88 -12.13
CA HIS A 86 -4.99 -5.64 -12.71
C HIS A 86 -5.32 -4.48 -11.77
N THR A 87 -4.30 -3.71 -11.45
CA THR A 87 -4.39 -2.61 -10.49
C THR A 87 -3.86 -1.33 -11.12
N LEU A 88 -4.58 -0.24 -10.93
CA LEU A 88 -4.18 1.13 -11.23
C LEU A 88 -4.01 1.89 -9.91
N GLY A 89 -2.76 2.08 -9.53
CA GLY A 89 -2.35 2.74 -8.30
C GLY A 89 -1.83 4.15 -8.51
N TYR A 90 -1.55 4.81 -7.39
CA TYR A 90 -0.94 6.14 -7.38
C TYR A 90 0.18 6.22 -6.34
N GLY A 91 1.26 6.89 -6.69
CA GLY A 91 2.33 7.27 -5.77
C GLY A 91 2.27 8.77 -5.51
N LEU A 92 2.28 9.20 -4.25
CA LEU A 92 2.23 10.63 -3.89
C LEU A 92 3.49 11.41 -4.32
N GLY A 93 4.60 10.71 -4.63
CA GLY A 93 5.89 11.30 -4.93
C GLY A 93 6.64 11.74 -3.67
N ARG A 94 7.58 12.69 -3.82
CA ARG A 94 8.47 13.17 -2.74
C ARG A 94 8.56 14.68 -2.74
N SER A 95 8.51 15.26 -1.54
CA SER A 95 8.67 16.68 -1.26
C SER A 95 10.14 17.04 -1.01
N ASP A 96 10.54 18.22 -1.45
CA ASP A 96 11.84 18.84 -1.11
C ASP A 96 11.85 19.48 0.30
N LYS A 97 10.67 19.71 0.87
CA LYS A 97 10.47 20.17 2.24
C LYS A 97 9.93 19.07 3.16
N ASP A 98 9.99 19.34 4.45
CA ASP A 98 9.37 18.47 5.46
C ASP A 98 7.84 18.40 5.26
N SER A 99 7.29 17.20 5.39
CA SER A 99 5.89 16.90 5.17
C SER A 99 5.45 15.85 6.19
N THR A 100 4.16 15.77 6.51
CA THR A 100 3.61 14.71 7.38
C THR A 100 2.87 13.63 6.58
N TRP A 101 2.28 14.02 5.45
CA TRP A 101 1.41 13.19 4.61
C TRP A 101 2.14 12.55 3.44
N ARG A 102 3.32 13.06 3.11
CA ARG A 102 4.12 12.63 1.96
C ARG A 102 5.58 12.47 2.37
N ASP A 103 6.32 11.69 1.61
CA ASP A 103 7.77 11.62 1.72
C ASP A 103 8.40 13.00 1.55
N GLY A 104 9.44 13.29 2.32
CA GLY A 104 10.14 14.57 2.27
C GLY A 104 10.88 14.91 3.55
N ALA A 105 11.81 15.85 3.45
CA ALA A 105 12.58 16.36 4.59
C ALA A 105 13.22 17.70 4.26
N SER A 106 13.45 18.55 5.27
CA SER A 106 14.14 19.84 5.10
C SER A 106 15.54 19.76 4.49
N ARG A 107 16.22 18.61 4.57
CA ARG A 107 17.54 18.41 3.91
C ARG A 107 17.44 18.35 2.39
N LEU A 108 16.25 18.08 1.86
CA LEU A 108 16.00 17.95 0.43
C LEU A 108 15.69 19.30 -0.23
N LYS A 109 15.79 20.40 0.54
CA LYS A 109 15.51 21.75 0.07
C LYS A 109 16.34 22.04 -1.18
N ASP A 110 15.72 22.70 -2.15
CA ASP A 110 16.32 23.10 -3.43
C ASP A 110 16.67 21.93 -4.38
N MET A 111 16.35 20.67 -4.02
CA MET A 111 16.48 19.50 -4.91
C MET A 111 15.24 19.26 -5.80
N GLY A 112 14.19 20.06 -5.61
CA GLY A 112 12.93 19.94 -6.35
C GLY A 112 12.02 18.81 -5.88
N ASN A 113 10.74 18.95 -6.23
CA ASN A 113 9.69 17.99 -5.90
C ASN A 113 9.65 16.86 -6.94
N ILE A 114 9.48 15.63 -6.45
CA ILE A 114 9.05 14.50 -7.28
C ILE A 114 7.53 14.53 -7.33
N ASN A 115 6.98 14.58 -8.53
CA ASN A 115 5.54 14.64 -8.76
C ASN A 115 4.86 13.32 -8.39
N ALA A 116 3.55 13.41 -8.14
CA ALA A 116 2.74 12.21 -8.03
C ALA A 116 2.78 11.42 -9.34
N THR A 117 2.71 10.11 -9.24
CA THR A 117 2.79 9.18 -10.37
C THR A 117 1.59 8.26 -10.34
N VAL A 118 1.13 7.83 -11.51
CA VAL A 118 0.15 6.75 -11.65
C VAL A 118 0.91 5.50 -12.07
N ASN A 119 0.65 4.38 -11.40
CA ASN A 119 1.26 3.09 -11.71
C ASN A 119 0.18 2.08 -12.11
N THR A 120 0.55 1.14 -12.96
CA THR A 120 -0.28 -0.03 -13.29
C THR A 120 0.50 -1.29 -12.93
N ALA A 121 -0.19 -2.30 -12.42
CA ALA A 121 0.39 -3.60 -12.09
C ALA A 121 -0.53 -4.71 -12.60
N LEU A 122 0.07 -5.78 -13.12
CA LEU A 122 -0.62 -7.00 -13.54
C LEU A 122 -0.02 -8.17 -12.79
N ALA A 123 -0.88 -8.94 -12.12
CA ALA A 123 -0.50 -10.20 -11.49
C ALA A 123 -1.23 -11.35 -12.17
N LEU A 124 -0.49 -12.41 -12.46
CA LEU A 124 -0.98 -13.61 -13.15
C LEU A 124 -0.48 -14.84 -12.43
N TRP A 125 -1.38 -15.75 -12.10
CA TRP A 125 -1.02 -17.05 -11.54
C TRP A 125 -1.88 -18.16 -12.14
N ALA A 126 -1.25 -19.30 -12.37
CA ALA A 126 -1.92 -20.51 -12.85
C ALA A 126 -1.34 -21.72 -12.11
N GLY A 127 -2.16 -22.35 -11.27
CA GLY A 127 -1.80 -23.57 -10.54
C GLY A 127 -2.62 -24.76 -11.01
N SER A 128 -1.95 -25.88 -11.34
CA SER A 128 -2.66 -27.13 -11.60
C SER A 128 -3.03 -27.80 -10.28
N SER A 129 -4.33 -27.91 -9.97
CA SER A 129 -4.80 -28.80 -8.91
C SER A 129 -4.56 -30.26 -9.34
N ARG A 130 -3.44 -30.86 -8.93
CA ARG A 130 -3.30 -32.32 -8.94
C ARG A 130 -4.17 -32.86 -7.80
N ARG A 131 -5.45 -33.11 -8.08
CA ARG A 131 -6.28 -33.97 -7.25
C ARG A 131 -5.74 -35.40 -7.38
N GLY A 132 -5.22 -35.94 -6.28
CA GLY A 132 -5.10 -37.38 -6.06
C GLY A 132 -6.38 -37.91 -5.44
#